data_AF-A0A0U1DJ65-F1
#
_entry.id   AF-A0A0U1DJ65-F1
#
_cell.length_a   1.000
_cell.length_b   1.000
_cell.length_c   1.000
_cell.angle_alpha   90.00
_cell.angle_beta   90.00
_cell.angle_gamma   90.00
#
_symmetry.space_group_name_H-M   'P 1'
#
loop_
_entity.id
_entity.type
_entity.pdbx_description
1 polymer ?
#
loop_
_entity_poly.entity_id
_entity_poly.type
_entity_poly.pdbx_seq_one_letter_code
_entity_poly.pdbx_strand_id
1 'polypeptide(L)'
;MATATELRSLVQTLSDEAGSDLSLLWAQILTPDLRAERDRLPDVGGSYEVWIRPLLADLQDALMDVMPTLVGEYSDAAAVVSADWYDEYRDVQGVGGSFRADVPVSQDLGAEALAGWGSSLITPETADWDAALTRLTGGLQRRISDASRATITGAAHADPQAQGGNAKLERMVVASVRCWRAAPRCIAAKGPLTLGRMTIAIASPSRRSVDSHFLCGRTRRRLETSPKLTVPERGLGSRRTFRPPEGARPTGLPLRWRKNVKHICSHIKRRR
;
A
#
# COMPACT_ATOMS: atom_id res chain seq x y z
N MET A 1 -26.74 6.88 12.31
CA MET A 1 -25.83 6.72 13.46
C MET A 1 -24.46 6.40 12.89
N ALA A 2 -23.54 7.36 12.84
CA ALA A 2 -22.16 7.09 12.44
C ALA A 2 -21.48 6.14 13.45
N THR A 3 -21.26 4.91 13.05
CA THR A 3 -20.52 3.91 13.81
C THR A 3 -19.05 3.92 13.41
N ALA A 4 -18.15 3.50 14.31
CA ALA A 4 -16.73 3.34 13.98
C ALA A 4 -16.50 2.28 12.88
N THR A 5 -17.44 1.35 12.69
CA THR A 5 -17.39 0.33 11.64
C THR A 5 -17.66 0.94 10.26
N GLU A 6 -18.61 1.87 10.16
CA GLU A 6 -18.90 2.58 8.90
C GLU A 6 -17.72 3.42 8.45
N LEU A 7 -17.10 4.20 9.34
CA LEU A 7 -15.88 4.95 9.01
C LEU A 7 -14.77 4.02 8.51
N ARG A 8 -14.55 2.88 9.18
CA ARG A 8 -13.57 1.88 8.72
C ARG A 8 -13.88 1.39 7.33
N SER A 9 -15.15 1.10 7.05
CA SER A 9 -15.58 0.65 5.73
C SER A 9 -15.29 1.72 4.68
N LEU A 10 -15.62 2.98 4.94
CA LEU A 10 -15.41 4.08 4.00
C LEU A 10 -13.91 4.31 3.70
N VAL A 11 -13.07 4.36 4.73
CA VAL A 11 -11.62 4.53 4.57
C VAL A 11 -11.01 3.32 3.85
N GLN A 12 -11.52 2.11 4.08
CA GLN A 12 -11.10 0.92 3.35
C GLN A 12 -11.48 1.01 1.87
N THR A 13 -12.71 1.44 1.55
CA THR A 13 -13.15 1.67 0.16
C THR A 13 -12.24 2.67 -0.55
N LEU A 14 -11.94 3.83 0.07
CA LEU A 14 -11.00 4.80 -0.49
C LEU A 14 -9.60 4.20 -0.69
N SER A 15 -9.15 3.37 0.24
CA SER A 15 -7.84 2.69 0.16
C SER A 15 -7.79 1.65 -0.97
N ASP A 16 -8.90 0.96 -1.23
CA ASP A 16 -9.03 -0.03 -2.30
C ASP A 16 -9.12 0.65 -3.68
N GLU A 17 -9.86 1.75 -3.78
CA GLU A 17 -9.92 2.59 -4.98
C GLU A 17 -8.54 3.15 -5.33
N ALA A 18 -7.82 3.70 -4.35
CA ALA A 18 -6.46 4.19 -4.56
C ALA A 18 -5.49 3.10 -5.02
N GLY A 19 -5.63 1.87 -4.48
CA GLY A 19 -4.86 0.72 -4.91
C GLY A 19 -5.20 0.27 -6.35
N SER A 20 -6.47 0.33 -6.73
CA SER A 20 -6.93 0.08 -8.10
C SER A 20 -6.34 1.09 -9.07
N ASP A 21 -6.43 2.39 -8.76
CA ASP A 21 -5.89 3.45 -9.62
C ASP A 21 -4.38 3.35 -9.77
N LEU A 22 -3.65 3.09 -8.68
CA LEU A 22 -2.22 2.80 -8.76
C LEU A 22 -1.93 1.60 -9.67
N SER A 23 -2.71 0.52 -9.56
CA SER A 23 -2.53 -0.67 -10.40
C SER A 23 -2.80 -0.40 -11.88
N LEU A 24 -3.80 0.44 -12.19
CA LEU A 24 -4.08 0.87 -13.56
C LEU A 24 -2.93 1.71 -14.13
N LEU A 25 -2.38 2.64 -13.34
CA LEU A 25 -1.23 3.44 -13.74
C LEU A 25 0.02 2.58 -13.91
N TRP A 26 0.23 1.62 -13.01
CA TRP A 26 1.31 0.65 -13.11
C TRP A 26 1.22 -0.18 -14.40
N ALA A 27 0.01 -0.63 -14.77
CA ALA A 27 -0.23 -1.35 -16.01
C ALA A 27 0.03 -0.49 -17.26
N GLN A 28 -0.23 0.82 -17.18
CA GLN A 28 0.07 1.75 -18.27
C GLN A 28 1.56 2.02 -18.42
N ILE A 29 2.29 2.11 -17.30
CA ILE A 29 3.76 2.26 -17.31
C ILE A 29 4.40 0.99 -17.88
N LEU A 30 3.98 -0.18 -17.39
CA LEU A 30 4.43 -1.49 -17.86
C LEU A 30 3.64 -1.96 -19.09
N THR A 31 3.74 -1.20 -20.17
CA THR A 31 3.12 -1.53 -21.46
C THR A 31 3.40 -2.99 -21.86
N PRO A 32 2.47 -3.65 -22.58
CA PRO A 32 2.67 -5.02 -23.05
C PRO A 32 3.99 -5.22 -23.80
N ASP A 33 4.42 -4.21 -24.55
CA ASP A 33 5.71 -4.21 -25.27
C ASP A 33 6.90 -4.29 -24.31
N LEU A 34 6.88 -3.57 -23.19
CA LEU A 34 7.94 -3.64 -22.18
C LEU A 34 7.95 -4.98 -21.44
N ARG A 35 6.78 -5.57 -21.20
CA ARG A 35 6.68 -6.92 -20.62
C ARG A 35 7.21 -7.97 -21.60
N ALA A 36 6.84 -7.86 -22.87
CA ALA A 36 7.33 -8.74 -23.92
C ALA A 36 8.85 -8.61 -24.11
N GLU A 37 9.39 -7.39 -24.07
CA GLU A 37 10.83 -7.16 -24.17
C GLU A 37 11.56 -7.70 -22.93
N ARG A 38 11.04 -7.46 -21.72
CA ARG A 38 11.54 -8.07 -20.48
C ARG A 38 11.63 -9.59 -20.59
N ASP A 39 10.58 -10.22 -21.11
CA ASP A 39 10.51 -11.68 -21.20
C ASP A 39 11.47 -12.25 -22.25
N ARG A 40 11.92 -11.43 -23.22
CA ARG A 40 12.95 -11.79 -24.22
C ARG A 40 14.40 -11.61 -23.74
N LEU A 41 14.63 -10.84 -22.67
CA LEU A 41 15.98 -10.51 -22.18
C LEU A 41 16.90 -11.71 -21.88
N PRO A 42 16.42 -12.88 -21.40
CA PRO A 42 17.31 -14.03 -21.13
C PRO A 42 18.08 -14.53 -22.36
N ASP A 43 17.54 -14.32 -23.57
CA ASP A 43 18.06 -14.95 -24.79
C ASP A 43 19.12 -14.12 -25.52
N VAL A 44 19.23 -12.82 -25.25
CA VAL A 44 19.98 -11.88 -26.11
C VAL A 44 21.45 -11.69 -25.70
N GLY A 45 21.90 -12.31 -24.60
CA GLY A 45 23.30 -12.29 -24.18
C GLY A 45 23.87 -10.89 -23.84
N GLY A 46 23.02 -9.87 -23.72
CA GLY A 46 23.39 -8.52 -23.28
C GLY A 46 23.30 -8.39 -21.76
N SER A 47 24.13 -7.51 -21.17
CA SER A 47 23.99 -7.17 -19.75
C SER A 47 22.62 -6.52 -19.52
N TYR A 48 21.80 -7.16 -18.68
CA TYR A 48 20.47 -6.71 -18.26
C TYR A 48 20.49 -5.26 -17.76
N GLU A 49 21.62 -4.83 -17.16
CA GLU A 49 21.84 -3.47 -16.69
C GLU A 49 21.71 -2.40 -17.79
N VAL A 50 22.17 -2.70 -19.01
CA VAL A 50 22.19 -1.70 -20.11
C VAL A 50 20.78 -1.37 -20.57
N TRP A 51 19.89 -2.37 -20.58
CA TRP A 51 18.53 -2.22 -21.08
C TRP A 51 17.56 -1.70 -20.03
N ILE A 52 17.75 -2.07 -18.76
CA ILE A 52 16.78 -1.75 -17.70
C ILE A 52 17.05 -0.44 -16.99
N ARG A 53 18.29 0.07 -17.01
CA ARG A 53 18.61 1.34 -16.35
C ARG A 53 17.77 2.52 -16.86
N PRO A 54 17.57 2.74 -18.17
CA PRO A 54 16.71 3.82 -18.65
C PRO A 54 15.24 3.64 -18.23
N LEU A 55 14.76 2.39 -18.24
CA LEU A 55 13.39 2.06 -17.83
C LEU A 55 13.16 2.35 -16.34
N LEU A 56 14.13 2.02 -15.48
CA LEU A 56 14.05 2.31 -14.05
C LEU A 56 14.05 3.81 -13.78
N ALA A 57 14.85 4.59 -14.51
CA ALA A 57 14.86 6.04 -14.38
C ALA A 57 13.49 6.63 -14.76
N ASP A 58 12.94 6.20 -15.89
CA ASP A 58 11.63 6.70 -16.33
C ASP A 58 10.48 6.26 -15.40
N LEU A 59 10.55 5.05 -14.83
CA LEU A 59 9.60 4.59 -13.80
C LEU A 59 9.69 5.47 -12.56
N GLN A 60 10.91 5.73 -12.08
CA GLN A 60 11.14 6.55 -10.90
C GLN A 60 10.53 7.95 -11.11
N ASP A 61 10.78 8.57 -12.26
CA ASP A 61 10.19 9.87 -12.62
C ASP A 61 8.66 9.80 -12.63
N ALA A 62 8.08 8.75 -13.23
CA ALA A 62 6.63 8.55 -13.26
C ALA A 62 6.03 8.37 -11.85
N LEU A 63 6.68 7.61 -10.97
CA LEU A 63 6.24 7.43 -9.58
C LEU A 63 6.35 8.72 -8.79
N MET A 64 7.41 9.50 -8.98
CA MET A 64 7.59 10.79 -8.29
C MET A 64 6.53 11.82 -8.71
N ASP A 65 5.98 11.75 -9.93
CA ASP A 65 4.89 12.61 -10.38
C ASP A 65 3.51 12.13 -9.88
N VAL A 66 3.26 10.81 -9.95
CA VAL A 66 1.95 10.23 -9.66
C VAL A 66 1.67 10.06 -8.17
N MET A 67 2.66 9.59 -7.39
CA MET A 67 2.43 9.22 -5.99
C MET A 67 1.99 10.40 -5.11
N PRO A 68 2.58 11.60 -5.20
CA PRO A 68 2.09 12.76 -4.45
C PRO A 68 0.64 13.10 -4.77
N THR A 69 0.26 13.00 -6.05
CA THR A 69 -1.12 13.26 -6.51
C THR A 69 -2.08 12.23 -5.90
N LEU A 70 -1.80 10.93 -6.03
CA LEU A 70 -2.66 9.88 -5.47
C LEU A 70 -2.77 9.97 -3.95
N VAL A 71 -1.64 10.14 -3.26
CA VAL A 71 -1.65 10.25 -1.80
C VAL A 71 -2.47 11.45 -1.37
N GLY A 72 -2.22 12.64 -1.94
CA GLY A 72 -2.93 13.86 -1.58
C GLY A 72 -4.44 13.75 -1.77
N GLU A 73 -4.89 13.31 -2.94
CA GLU A 73 -6.31 13.26 -3.27
C GLU A 73 -7.09 12.28 -2.38
N TYR A 74 -6.57 11.07 -2.18
CA TYR A 74 -7.23 10.07 -1.34
C TYR A 74 -7.05 10.36 0.15
N SER A 75 -5.96 11.00 0.58
CA SER A 75 -5.80 11.44 1.97
C SER A 75 -6.75 12.56 2.32
N ASP A 76 -6.96 13.51 1.41
CA ASP A 76 -7.89 14.63 1.62
C ASP A 76 -9.32 14.10 1.70
N ALA A 77 -9.71 13.19 0.80
CA ALA A 77 -11.01 12.52 0.87
C ALA A 77 -11.20 11.77 2.20
N ALA A 78 -10.19 11.02 2.64
CA ALA A 78 -10.24 10.32 3.91
C ALA A 78 -10.32 11.26 5.12
N ALA A 79 -9.66 12.42 5.06
CA ALA A 79 -9.72 13.44 6.09
C ALA A 79 -11.11 14.07 6.17
N VAL A 80 -11.71 14.45 5.04
CA VAL A 80 -13.08 15.00 4.99
C VAL A 80 -14.09 14.04 5.59
N VAL A 81 -14.10 12.78 5.13
CA VAL A 81 -15.02 11.75 5.68
C VAL A 81 -14.80 11.52 7.18
N SER A 82 -13.56 11.66 7.65
CA SER A 82 -13.24 11.50 9.08
C SER A 82 -13.69 12.69 9.92
N ALA A 83 -13.63 13.91 9.37
CA ALA A 83 -14.15 15.11 10.01
C ALA A 83 -15.67 15.05 10.13
N ASP A 84 -16.38 14.73 9.04
CA ASP A 84 -17.83 14.58 9.04
C ASP A 84 -18.27 13.48 10.02
N TRP A 85 -17.57 12.34 10.02
CA TRP A 85 -17.83 11.26 10.97
C TRP A 85 -17.65 11.71 12.43
N TYR A 86 -16.63 12.52 12.71
CA TYR A 86 -16.38 13.01 14.08
C TYR A 86 -17.52 13.92 14.55
N ASP A 87 -17.98 14.82 13.70
CA ASP A 87 -19.10 15.72 14.00
C ASP A 87 -20.39 14.94 14.26
N GLU A 88 -20.72 13.95 13.41
CA GLU A 88 -21.87 13.06 13.63
C GLU A 88 -21.72 12.23 14.91
N TYR A 89 -20.53 11.70 15.18
CA TYR A 89 -20.27 10.93 16.38
C TYR A 89 -20.46 11.79 17.64
N ARG A 90 -20.00 13.04 17.61
CA ARG A 90 -20.15 14.02 18.68
C ARG A 90 -21.62 14.34 18.97
N ASP A 91 -22.42 14.54 17.93
CA ASP A 91 -23.86 14.76 18.04
C ASP A 91 -24.58 13.55 18.66
N VAL A 92 -24.25 12.34 18.22
CA VAL A 92 -24.79 11.09 18.80
C VAL A 92 -24.40 10.92 20.28
N GLN A 93 -23.23 11.41 20.70
CA GLN A 93 -22.82 11.41 22.11
C GLN A 93 -23.50 12.50 22.94
N GLY A 94 -24.29 13.39 22.33
CA GLY A 94 -24.97 14.49 23.02
C GLY A 94 -24.00 15.51 23.62
N VAL A 95 -22.82 15.67 23.02
CA VAL A 95 -21.83 16.64 23.50
C VAL A 95 -22.33 18.05 23.16
N GLY A 96 -22.59 18.85 24.20
CA GLY A 96 -23.08 20.22 24.04
C GLY A 96 -22.10 21.16 23.32
N GLY A 97 -22.61 22.30 22.87
CA GLY A 97 -21.84 23.36 22.20
C GLY A 97 -21.61 23.12 20.71
N SER A 98 -21.20 24.16 20.00
CA SER A 98 -20.83 24.09 18.58
C SER A 98 -19.35 23.75 18.43
N PHE A 99 -19.05 22.64 17.78
CA PHE A 99 -17.71 22.30 17.32
C PHE A 99 -17.84 21.72 15.93
N ARG A 100 -16.84 21.98 15.08
CA ARG A 100 -16.72 21.39 13.75
C ARG A 100 -15.29 20.90 13.61
N ALA A 101 -15.14 19.63 13.24
CA ALA A 101 -13.84 19.07 12.95
C ALA A 101 -13.21 19.81 11.76
N ASP A 102 -12.00 20.31 11.96
CA ASP A 102 -11.23 20.95 10.91
C ASP A 102 -10.50 19.89 10.07
N VAL A 103 -10.48 20.09 8.76
CA VAL A 103 -9.72 19.23 7.84
C VAL A 103 -8.34 19.85 7.71
N PRO A 104 -7.28 19.18 8.21
CA PRO A 104 -5.94 19.75 8.18
C PRO A 104 -5.52 20.01 6.74
N VAL A 105 -5.10 21.24 6.47
CA VAL A 105 -4.62 21.65 5.15
C VAL A 105 -3.36 20.87 4.82
N SER A 106 -3.45 19.99 3.81
CA SER A 106 -2.35 19.24 3.19
C SER A 106 -1.35 18.62 4.18
N GLN A 107 -1.58 17.37 4.57
CA GLN A 107 -0.60 16.64 5.36
C GLN A 107 0.53 16.14 4.46
N ASP A 108 1.78 16.47 4.80
CA ASP A 108 2.92 15.77 4.22
C ASP A 108 2.98 14.35 4.77
N LEU A 109 2.39 13.42 4.01
CA LEU A 109 2.37 12.00 4.32
C LEU A 109 3.61 11.27 3.75
N GLY A 110 4.62 12.00 3.28
CA GLY A 110 5.84 11.43 2.71
C GLY A 110 5.56 10.61 1.46
N ALA A 111 4.78 11.17 0.52
CA ALA A 111 4.43 10.51 -0.73
C ALA A 111 5.66 10.32 -1.66
N GLU A 112 6.54 11.32 -1.72
CA GLU A 112 7.81 11.22 -2.45
C GLU A 112 8.72 10.14 -1.86
N ALA A 113 8.78 10.04 -0.53
CA ALA A 113 9.53 8.97 0.14
C ALA A 113 8.96 7.57 -0.20
N LEU A 114 7.65 7.44 -0.39
CA LEU A 114 7.03 6.20 -0.86
C LEU A 114 7.44 5.87 -2.29
N ALA A 115 7.42 6.87 -3.18
CA ALA A 115 7.83 6.71 -4.58
C ALA A 115 9.28 6.29 -4.70
N GLY A 116 10.20 7.01 -4.03
CA GLY A 116 11.63 6.70 -4.02
C GLY A 116 11.95 5.35 -3.38
N TRP A 117 11.26 4.99 -2.30
CA TRP A 117 11.38 3.64 -1.75
C TRP A 117 10.86 2.59 -2.73
N GLY A 118 9.68 2.79 -3.31
CA GLY A 118 9.08 1.84 -4.25
C GLY A 118 9.94 1.59 -5.49
N SER A 119 10.54 2.63 -6.06
CA SER A 119 11.48 2.47 -7.19
C SER A 119 12.76 1.73 -6.78
N SER A 120 13.26 1.95 -5.56
CA SER A 120 14.46 1.25 -5.06
C SER A 120 14.28 -0.27 -4.88
N LEU A 121 13.02 -0.74 -4.82
CA LEU A 121 12.72 -2.17 -4.72
C LEU A 121 12.97 -2.94 -6.01
N ILE A 122 13.06 -2.23 -7.15
CA ILE A 122 13.22 -2.84 -8.47
C ILE A 122 14.68 -2.73 -8.83
N THR A 123 15.42 -3.81 -8.59
CA THR A 123 16.84 -3.86 -8.92
C THR A 123 17.07 -4.47 -10.31
N PRO A 124 18.17 -4.14 -10.99
CA PRO A 124 18.53 -4.78 -12.24
C PRO A 124 18.70 -6.30 -12.13
N GLU A 125 18.87 -6.89 -10.95
CA GLU A 125 19.08 -8.33 -10.84
C GLU A 125 17.78 -9.11 -10.71
N THR A 126 16.77 -8.48 -10.10
CA THR A 126 15.53 -9.16 -9.68
C THR A 126 14.32 -8.71 -10.48
N ALA A 127 14.24 -7.41 -10.79
CA ALA A 127 13.11 -6.78 -11.46
C ALA A 127 11.74 -7.29 -10.96
N ASP A 128 11.57 -7.39 -9.65
CA ASP A 128 10.34 -7.89 -9.03
C ASP A 128 9.28 -6.78 -8.95
N TRP A 129 8.67 -6.50 -10.10
CA TRP A 129 7.66 -5.47 -10.26
C TRP A 129 6.40 -5.73 -9.43
N ASP A 130 6.01 -7.00 -9.28
CA ASP A 130 4.79 -7.36 -8.56
C ASP A 130 4.97 -7.18 -7.04
N ALA A 131 6.16 -7.52 -6.51
CA ALA A 131 6.48 -7.21 -5.12
C ALA A 131 6.58 -5.70 -4.88
N ALA A 132 7.14 -4.94 -5.83
CA ALA A 132 7.20 -3.49 -5.75
C ALA A 132 5.80 -2.86 -5.72
N LEU A 133 4.90 -3.27 -6.63
CA LEU A 133 3.51 -2.81 -6.65
C LEU A 133 2.78 -3.17 -5.36
N THR A 134 2.89 -4.42 -4.89
CA THR A 134 2.26 -4.87 -3.64
C THR A 134 2.67 -3.99 -2.45
N ARG A 135 3.96 -3.65 -2.38
CA ARG A 135 4.55 -2.80 -1.34
C ARG A 135 4.12 -1.34 -1.46
N LEU A 136 4.09 -0.79 -2.67
CA LEU A 136 3.58 0.56 -2.95
C LEU A 136 2.11 0.68 -2.55
N THR A 137 1.27 -0.27 -2.95
CA THR A 137 -0.15 -0.32 -2.58
C THR A 137 -0.33 -0.35 -1.06
N GLY A 138 0.38 -1.23 -0.35
CA GLY A 138 0.31 -1.25 1.12
C GLY A 138 0.79 0.05 1.77
N GLY A 139 1.81 0.70 1.19
CA GLY A 139 2.32 2.00 1.64
C GLY A 139 1.35 3.16 1.39
N LEU A 140 0.58 3.11 0.29
CA LEU A 140 -0.46 4.08 -0.06
C LEU A 140 -1.66 3.95 0.88
N GLN A 141 -2.20 2.74 1.04
CA GLN A 141 -3.32 2.45 1.95
C GLN A 141 -3.02 2.91 3.38
N ARG A 142 -1.78 2.71 3.83
CA ARG A 142 -1.33 3.17 5.15
C ARG A 142 -1.40 4.69 5.29
N ARG A 143 -0.97 5.46 4.29
CA ARG A 143 -0.99 6.93 4.32
C ARG A 143 -2.41 7.48 4.35
N ILE A 144 -3.31 6.91 3.56
CA ILE A 144 -4.74 7.24 3.57
C ILE A 144 -5.33 6.99 4.97
N SER A 145 -5.03 5.84 5.56
CA SER A 145 -5.43 5.52 6.94
C SER A 145 -4.83 6.46 7.98
N ASP A 146 -3.57 6.89 7.81
CA ASP A 146 -2.90 7.81 8.72
C ASP A 146 -3.51 9.22 8.64
N ALA A 147 -3.94 9.67 7.45
CA ALA A 147 -4.65 10.94 7.27
C ALA A 147 -6.00 10.97 8.02
N SER A 148 -6.79 9.90 7.88
CA SER A 148 -8.03 9.72 8.65
C SER A 148 -7.77 9.79 10.16
N ARG A 149 -6.78 9.05 10.66
CA ARG A 149 -6.43 9.04 12.09
C ARG A 149 -5.99 10.41 12.59
N ALA A 150 -5.16 11.09 11.82
CA ALA A 150 -4.66 12.41 12.18
C ALA A 150 -5.80 13.41 12.30
N THR A 151 -6.80 13.35 11.41
CA THR A 151 -7.99 14.22 11.45
C THR A 151 -8.82 13.98 12.69
N ILE A 152 -9.18 12.73 13.00
CA ILE A 152 -9.96 12.38 14.20
C ILE A 152 -9.21 12.77 15.48
N THR A 153 -7.90 12.50 15.52
CA THR A 153 -7.06 12.81 16.69
C THR A 153 -6.93 14.32 16.86
N GLY A 154 -6.75 15.06 15.77
CA GLY A 154 -6.73 16.52 15.76
C GLY A 154 -8.04 17.11 16.25
N ALA A 155 -9.18 16.63 15.73
CA ALA A 155 -10.50 17.05 16.16
C ALA A 155 -10.75 16.76 17.65
N ALA A 156 -10.37 15.56 18.13
CA ALA A 156 -10.50 15.19 19.53
C ALA A 156 -9.67 16.07 20.47
N HIS A 157 -8.48 16.49 20.03
CA HIS A 157 -7.67 17.44 20.80
C HIS A 157 -8.18 18.87 20.69
N ALA A 158 -8.78 19.27 19.57
CA ALA A 158 -9.28 20.63 19.38
C ALA A 158 -10.62 20.88 20.10
N ASP A 159 -11.44 19.86 20.32
CA ASP A 159 -12.75 20.00 20.98
C ASP A 159 -12.60 20.36 22.48
N PRO A 160 -12.98 21.59 22.89
CA PRO A 160 -12.88 22.02 24.29
C PRO A 160 -13.74 21.17 25.23
N GLN A 161 -14.85 20.63 24.73
CA GLN A 161 -15.80 19.82 25.51
C GLN A 161 -15.34 18.36 25.61
N ALA A 162 -14.39 17.93 24.77
CA ALA A 162 -13.72 16.65 24.93
C ALA A 162 -12.65 16.68 26.04
N GLN A 163 -12.04 17.84 26.30
CA GLN A 163 -10.94 18.00 27.27
C GLN A 163 -11.36 18.06 28.76
N GLY A 164 -12.65 18.27 29.06
CA GLY A 164 -13.11 18.72 30.40
C GLY A 164 -13.81 17.70 31.32
N GLY A 165 -13.91 16.41 30.97
CA GLY A 165 -14.57 15.42 31.84
C GLY A 165 -15.21 14.24 31.11
N ASN A 166 -15.40 14.35 29.79
CA ASN A 166 -15.84 13.24 28.94
C ASN A 166 -14.65 12.40 28.47
N ALA A 167 -13.80 11.94 29.41
CA ALA A 167 -12.67 11.05 29.15
C ALA A 167 -13.06 9.75 28.42
N LYS A 168 -14.36 9.48 28.25
CA LYS A 168 -14.92 8.41 27.42
C LYS A 168 -14.67 8.64 25.92
N LEU A 169 -14.77 9.88 25.44
CA LEU A 169 -14.64 10.24 24.02
C LEU A 169 -13.18 10.12 23.58
N GLU A 170 -12.26 10.71 24.34
CA GLU A 170 -10.82 10.55 24.13
C GLU A 170 -10.40 9.07 24.24
N ARG A 171 -10.87 8.33 25.26
CA ARG A 171 -10.55 6.90 25.41
C ARG A 171 -11.10 6.06 24.26
N MET A 172 -12.30 6.34 23.74
CA MET A 172 -12.87 5.60 22.60
C MET A 172 -12.14 5.91 21.29
N VAL A 173 -11.81 7.18 21.04
CA VAL A 173 -11.03 7.60 19.87
C VAL A 173 -9.64 6.96 19.92
N VAL A 174 -8.94 7.09 21.05
CA VAL A 174 -7.60 6.50 21.25
C VAL A 174 -7.65 4.96 21.18
N ALA A 175 -8.69 4.31 21.72
CA ALA A 175 -8.87 2.86 21.62
C ALA A 175 -9.13 2.40 20.17
N SER A 176 -9.97 3.14 19.43
CA SER A 176 -10.26 2.85 18.02
C SER A 176 -9.01 3.01 17.15
N VAL A 177 -8.24 4.08 17.36
CA VAL A 177 -6.95 4.32 16.69
C VAL A 177 -5.91 3.25 17.06
N ARG A 178 -5.85 2.83 18.34
CA ARG A 178 -4.96 1.73 18.78
C ARG A 178 -5.32 0.39 18.14
N CYS A 179 -6.61 0.07 18.04
CA CYS A 179 -7.08 -1.17 17.42
C CYS A 179 -6.68 -1.23 15.93
N TRP A 180 -6.75 -0.09 15.24
CA TRP A 180 -6.30 0.06 13.86
C TRP A 180 -4.77 -0.04 13.69
N ARG A 181 -3.96 0.42 14.66
CA ARG A 181 -2.49 0.21 14.62
C ARG A 181 -2.08 -1.25 14.79
N ALA A 182 -2.92 -2.07 15.43
CA ALA A 182 -2.63 -3.49 15.65
C ALA A 182 -2.97 -4.36 14.43
N ALA A 183 -3.93 -3.96 13.59
CA ALA A 183 -4.41 -4.77 12.46
C ALA A 183 -3.34 -5.11 11.39
N PRO A 184 -2.44 -4.20 10.94
CA PRO A 184 -1.45 -4.52 9.90
C PRO A 184 -0.44 -5.58 10.35
N ARG A 185 -0.16 -5.67 11.65
CA ARG A 185 0.73 -6.69 12.22
C ARG A 185 0.13 -8.10 12.12
N CYS A 186 -1.19 -8.22 11.98
CA CYS A 186 -1.85 -9.50 11.77
C CYS A 186 -1.87 -9.92 10.29
N ILE A 187 -1.78 -8.99 9.35
CA ILE A 187 -1.75 -9.28 7.90
C ILE A 187 -0.34 -9.67 7.45
N ALA A 188 0.70 -8.98 7.94
CA ALA A 188 2.09 -9.31 7.62
C ALA A 188 2.60 -10.62 8.29
N ALA A 189 1.88 -11.16 9.27
CA ALA A 189 2.22 -12.42 9.95
C ALA A 189 1.63 -13.68 9.27
N LYS A 190 0.85 -13.52 8.20
CA LYS A 190 0.41 -14.66 7.37
C LYS A 190 1.43 -14.87 6.25
N GLY A 191 2.45 -15.68 6.52
CA GLY A 191 3.35 -16.19 5.48
C GLY A 191 2.59 -17.01 4.42
N PRO A 192 3.25 -17.44 3.33
CA PRO A 192 2.61 -18.14 2.24
C PRO A 192 1.98 -19.45 2.75
N LEU A 193 0.64 -19.47 2.83
CA LEU A 193 -0.11 -20.69 3.07
C LEU A 193 -0.11 -21.45 1.75
N THR A 194 0.63 -22.55 1.71
CA THR A 194 0.47 -23.58 0.68
C THR A 194 -0.98 -24.05 0.68
N LEU A 195 -1.61 -23.97 -0.49
CA LEU A 195 -3.01 -24.31 -0.74
C LEU A 195 -3.23 -25.83 -0.59
N GLY A 196 -3.48 -26.26 0.64
CA GLY A 196 -4.05 -27.56 0.97
C GLY A 196 -5.57 -27.50 0.98
N ARG A 197 -6.17 -28.02 -0.09
CA ARG A 197 -7.60 -28.29 -0.33
C ARG A 197 -8.39 -28.57 0.97
N MET A 198 -9.31 -27.67 1.35
CA MET A 198 -10.27 -27.94 2.42
C MET A 198 -11.65 -27.35 2.06
N THR A 199 -12.59 -28.26 1.82
CA THR A 199 -14.01 -28.00 1.57
C THR A 199 -14.66 -27.42 2.83
N ILE A 200 -15.30 -26.25 2.72
CA ILE A 200 -16.06 -25.65 3.83
C ILE A 200 -17.51 -26.10 3.73
N ALA A 201 -17.95 -26.91 4.70
CA ALA A 201 -19.36 -27.13 5.01
C ALA A 201 -19.85 -25.97 5.88
N ILE A 202 -20.92 -25.29 5.45
CA ILE A 202 -21.55 -24.20 6.19
C ILE A 202 -22.52 -24.81 7.20
N ALA A 203 -22.18 -24.78 8.49
CA ALA A 203 -23.11 -25.02 9.58
C ALA A 203 -23.37 -23.68 10.30
N SER A 204 -24.64 -23.27 10.30
CA SER A 204 -25.15 -22.07 10.99
C SER A 204 -25.33 -22.34 12.48
N PRO A 205 -24.97 -21.43 13.40
CA PRO A 205 -25.45 -21.51 14.77
C PRO A 205 -26.26 -20.28 15.21
N SER A 206 -27.34 -20.62 15.92
CA SER A 206 -28.30 -19.77 16.62
C SER A 206 -27.71 -19.00 17.81
N ARG A 207 -28.35 -17.87 18.10
CA ARG A 207 -28.20 -16.98 19.26
C ARG A 207 -27.90 -17.69 20.60
N ARG A 208 -26.82 -17.29 21.26
CA ARG A 208 -26.78 -17.05 22.72
C ARG A 208 -25.59 -16.18 23.12
N SER A 209 -25.87 -15.33 24.11
CA SER A 209 -25.01 -14.39 24.84
C SER A 209 -23.58 -14.88 25.10
N VAL A 210 -22.57 -14.04 24.82
CA VAL A 210 -21.21 -14.20 25.37
C VAL A 210 -20.60 -12.83 25.71
N ASP A 211 -20.31 -12.66 26.99
CA ASP A 211 -19.48 -11.59 27.56
C ASP A 211 -18.10 -11.55 26.89
N SER A 212 -17.70 -10.37 26.41
CA SER A 212 -16.45 -10.20 25.67
C SER A 212 -15.31 -9.72 26.58
N HIS A 213 -14.62 -10.66 27.21
CA HIS A 213 -13.24 -10.45 27.68
C HIS A 213 -12.26 -11.00 26.62
N PHE A 214 -11.83 -10.13 25.70
CA PHE A 214 -10.72 -10.45 24.79
C PHE A 214 -9.38 -10.10 25.45
N LEU A 215 -8.77 -11.09 26.11
CA LEU A 215 -7.37 -11.05 26.52
C LEU A 215 -6.49 -11.58 25.37
N CYS A 216 -5.67 -10.70 24.81
CA CYS A 216 -4.64 -11.07 23.84
C CYS A 216 -3.51 -11.84 24.54
N GLY A 217 -3.64 -13.17 24.62
CA GLY A 217 -2.66 -14.09 25.18
C GLY A 217 -1.40 -14.20 24.32
N ARG A 218 -0.25 -13.79 24.88
CA ARG A 218 1.08 -13.84 24.28
C ARG A 218 1.66 -15.25 24.46
N THR A 219 1.52 -16.13 23.47
CA THR A 219 2.17 -17.46 23.51
C THR A 219 3.58 -17.37 22.92
N ARG A 220 4.60 -17.44 23.80
CA ARG A 220 6.00 -17.68 23.41
C ARG A 220 6.12 -19.15 22.96
N ARG A 221 6.32 -19.41 21.67
CA ARG A 221 6.82 -20.71 21.20
C ARG A 221 8.34 -20.72 21.18
N ARG A 222 8.88 -21.76 21.79
CA ARG A 222 10.28 -22.18 21.83
C ARG A 222 10.64 -22.71 20.43
N LEU A 223 11.69 -22.16 19.81
CA LEU A 223 12.23 -22.66 18.55
C LEU A 223 13.06 -23.91 18.84
N GLU A 224 12.61 -25.06 18.34
CA GLU A 224 13.41 -26.28 18.27
C GLU A 224 14.25 -26.26 16.99
N THR A 225 15.52 -26.58 17.16
CA THR A 225 16.55 -26.68 16.14
C THR A 225 16.26 -27.82 15.16
N SER A 226 16.15 -27.51 13.87
CA SER A 226 16.09 -28.52 12.80
C SER A 226 17.49 -28.99 12.36
N PRO A 227 17.64 -30.24 11.89
CA PRO A 227 18.93 -30.84 11.55
C PRO A 227 19.45 -30.43 10.16
N LYS A 228 20.78 -30.48 10.03
CA LYS A 228 21.54 -30.16 8.81
C LYS A 228 21.25 -31.19 7.70
N LEU A 229 20.81 -30.71 6.55
CA LEU A 229 20.73 -31.46 5.30
C LEU A 229 22.03 -31.25 4.50
N THR A 230 22.75 -32.33 4.25
CA THR A 230 23.95 -32.40 3.41
C THR A 230 23.53 -32.43 1.94
N VAL A 231 24.01 -31.49 1.13
CA VAL A 231 23.80 -31.43 -0.32
C VAL A 231 25.03 -32.02 -1.03
N PRO A 232 24.87 -32.91 -2.02
CA PRO A 232 26.00 -33.38 -2.82
C PRO A 232 26.38 -32.37 -3.91
N GLU A 233 27.68 -32.10 -4.03
CA GLU A 233 28.28 -31.31 -5.10
C GLU A 233 28.03 -31.97 -6.47
N ARG A 234 27.48 -31.21 -7.42
CA ARG A 234 27.45 -31.56 -8.85
C ARG A 234 28.41 -30.67 -9.62
N GLY A 235 29.08 -31.31 -10.57
CA GLY A 235 30.30 -30.83 -11.23
C GLY A 235 30.18 -29.54 -12.03
N LEU A 236 31.31 -28.83 -12.01
CA LEU A 236 31.64 -27.68 -12.84
C LEU A 236 31.65 -28.07 -14.33
N GLY A 237 30.58 -27.71 -15.04
CA GLY A 237 30.54 -27.70 -16.50
C GLY A 237 31.18 -26.42 -17.06
N SER A 238 32.12 -26.62 -17.98
CA SER A 238 32.89 -25.61 -18.72
C SER A 238 32.07 -24.39 -19.21
N ARG A 239 32.46 -23.19 -18.75
CA ARG A 239 31.98 -21.90 -19.28
C ARG A 239 32.58 -21.68 -20.68
N ARG A 240 31.77 -21.84 -21.72
CA ARG A 240 32.09 -21.27 -23.03
C ARG A 240 31.96 -19.75 -22.94
N THR A 241 33.04 -19.05 -23.28
CA THR A 241 33.06 -17.60 -23.46
C THR A 241 32.24 -17.25 -24.70
N PHE A 242 31.05 -16.70 -24.49
CA PHE A 242 30.24 -16.11 -25.56
C PHE A 242 30.86 -14.76 -25.96
N ARG A 243 31.28 -14.64 -27.21
CA ARG A 243 31.78 -13.39 -27.81
C ARG A 243 30.59 -12.76 -28.55
N PRO A 244 30.05 -11.61 -28.10
CA PRO A 244 28.95 -10.97 -28.82
C PRO A 244 29.44 -10.44 -30.18
N PRO A 245 28.58 -10.39 -31.21
CA PRO A 245 28.93 -9.85 -32.51
C PRO A 245 29.18 -8.33 -32.42
N GLU A 246 30.37 -7.89 -32.85
CA GLU A 246 30.71 -6.48 -33.03
C GLU A 246 29.77 -5.86 -34.08
N GLY A 247 28.86 -4.97 -33.65
CA GLY A 247 28.03 -4.18 -34.57
C GLY A 247 26.64 -3.78 -34.10
N ALA A 248 26.10 -4.40 -33.03
CA ALA A 248 24.78 -4.02 -32.50
C ALA A 248 24.87 -2.69 -31.72
N ARG A 249 24.63 -1.57 -32.41
CA ARG A 249 24.38 -0.30 -31.73
C ARG A 249 23.04 -0.39 -30.98
N PRO A 250 22.97 -0.06 -29.68
CA PRO A 250 21.70 0.05 -29.00
C PRO A 250 20.92 1.19 -29.65
N THR A 251 19.96 0.84 -30.50
CA THR A 251 18.95 1.79 -30.98
C THR A 251 18.21 2.30 -29.75
N GLY A 252 18.38 3.59 -29.45
CA GLY A 252 17.73 4.22 -28.31
C GLY A 252 16.23 3.91 -28.26
N LEU A 253 15.70 3.81 -27.05
CA LEU A 253 14.29 3.51 -26.79
C LEU A 253 13.36 4.37 -27.66
N PRO A 254 12.29 3.79 -28.21
CA PRO A 254 11.42 4.49 -29.16
C PRO A 254 10.79 5.74 -28.51
N LEU A 255 10.99 6.90 -29.16
CA LEU A 255 10.41 8.22 -28.83
C LEU A 255 8.89 8.22 -28.55
N ARG A 256 8.19 7.17 -28.98
CA ARG A 256 6.77 6.93 -28.74
C ARG A 256 6.43 6.83 -27.25
N TRP A 257 7.37 6.36 -26.43
CA TRP A 257 7.14 6.07 -25.01
C TRP A 257 7.07 7.34 -24.13
N ARG A 258 7.98 8.30 -24.33
CA ARG A 258 7.97 9.61 -23.62
C ARG A 258 6.70 10.43 -23.84
N LYS A 259 6.01 10.23 -24.97
CA LYS A 259 4.75 10.92 -25.27
C LYS A 259 3.56 10.34 -24.49
N ASN A 260 3.57 9.04 -24.18
CA ASN A 260 2.47 8.38 -23.47
C ASN A 260 2.41 8.75 -21.99
N VAL A 261 3.56 8.83 -21.30
CA VAL A 261 3.59 9.20 -19.86
C VAL A 261 3.00 10.59 -19.63
N LYS A 262 3.40 11.60 -20.44
CA LYS A 262 2.81 12.94 -20.36
C LYS A 262 1.31 12.95 -20.65
N HIS A 263 0.85 12.11 -21.59
CA HIS A 263 -0.56 12.04 -21.95
C HIS A 263 -1.41 11.44 -20.80
N ILE A 264 -0.88 10.43 -20.11
CA ILE A 264 -1.51 9.78 -18.96
C ILE A 264 -1.69 10.78 -17.81
N CYS A 265 -0.64 11.49 -17.42
CA CYS A 265 -0.73 12.51 -16.36
C CYS A 265 -1.75 13.61 -16.71
N SER A 266 -1.86 13.98 -17.99
CA SER A 266 -2.89 14.91 -18.45
C SER A 266 -4.30 14.33 -18.53
N HIS A 267 -4.47 13.00 -18.68
CA HIS A 267 -5.79 12.36 -18.69
C HIS A 267 -6.35 12.20 -17.27
N ILE A 268 -5.49 11.90 -16.28
CA ILE A 268 -5.84 11.92 -14.85
C ILE A 268 -6.32 13.33 -14.45
N LYS A 269 -5.60 14.37 -14.88
CA LYS A 269 -6.01 15.78 -14.67
C LYS A 269 -7.32 16.17 -15.39
N ARG A 270 -7.77 15.42 -16.40
CA ARG A 270 -8.97 15.72 -17.22
C ARG A 270 -10.21 14.88 -16.91
N ARG A 271 -10.08 13.78 -16.16
CA ARG A 271 -11.23 13.01 -15.65
C ARG A 271 -11.84 13.66 -14.40
N ARG A 272 -11.39 14.87 -14.11
CA ARG A 272 -11.86 15.81 -13.10
C ARG A 272 -12.20 17.10 -13.81
#